data_AF-A0A1C6V3R3-F1
#
_entry.id   AF-A0A1C6V3R3-F1
#
_cell.length_a   1.000
_cell.length_b   1.000
_cell.length_c   1.000
_cell.angle_alpha   90.00
_cell.angle_beta   90.00
_cell.angle_gamma   90.00
#
_symmetry.space_group_name_H-M   'P 1'
#
loop_
_entity.id
_entity.type
_entity.pdbx_description
1 polymer ?
#
loop_
_entity_poly.entity_id
_entity_poly.type
_entity_poly.pdbx_seq_one_letter_code
_entity_poly.pdbx_strand_id
1 'polypeptide(L)'
;MTVTGQEIADYVERVRAALADLPPAARDELTEDLPEHLAEVAAETDGTLVDRLGEPEAYAAELRAAAGAETGAGPGRRGRRLAAAQARAGVQLRALDTQLGPLLGQSSVSEFLRPLRPAWWLLRGWLAALVISVVLQEPSGLLPRLDGSVLAGLFLLAGTVLASVWLGRRAPGLRGWPRRLLRLGTAAFLIFSFAMLVNVDQHASSDQFGSYQEVSVDHRYDRIEDVFVYDQEGRLVRNAQLFDQNGVPIRLGWPSCLDASGSMPAPRNAYPYCPDRAPFGPPAPAAPTLNAPPAPGASVAPAPGTPAPSGTVAPAPSESVAPAPTVNPSAAPGGSTPTPEPTR
;
A
#
# COMPACT_ATOMS: atom_id res chain seq x y z
N MET A 1 76.17 16.14 3.29
CA MET A 1 74.93 16.92 3.46
C MET A 1 75.35 18.27 4.02
N THR A 2 75.01 19.39 3.37
CA THR A 2 75.26 20.72 3.92
C THR A 2 74.25 20.99 5.04
N VAL A 3 74.61 21.85 6.01
CA VAL A 3 73.72 22.22 7.13
C VAL A 3 72.37 22.73 6.61
N THR A 4 72.38 23.46 5.50
CA THR A 4 71.17 23.93 4.78
C THR A 4 70.32 22.80 4.20
N GLY A 5 70.94 21.75 3.64
CA GLY A 5 70.22 20.61 3.10
C GLY A 5 69.55 19.75 4.19
N GLN A 6 70.10 19.76 5.40
CA GLN A 6 69.49 19.09 6.54
C GLN A 6 68.29 19.91 7.09
N GLU A 7 68.42 21.23 7.17
CA GLU A 7 67.34 22.12 7.60
C GLU A 7 66.11 22.06 6.66
N ILE A 8 66.33 21.99 5.35
CA ILE A 8 65.26 21.82 4.35
C ILE A 8 64.53 20.48 4.53
N ALA A 9 65.27 19.39 4.70
CA ALA A 9 64.69 18.05 4.90
C ALA A 9 63.83 18.01 6.17
N ASP A 10 64.33 18.57 7.27
CA ASP A 10 63.61 18.64 8.55
C ASP A 10 62.34 19.51 8.46
N TYR A 11 62.37 20.60 7.67
CA TYR A 11 61.20 21.45 7.44
C TYR A 11 60.13 20.72 6.60
N VAL A 12 60.53 20.05 5.52
CA VAL A 12 59.62 19.27 4.66
C VAL A 12 58.98 18.12 5.41
N GLU A 13 59.74 17.41 6.27
CA GLU A 13 59.19 16.32 7.09
C GLU A 13 58.10 16.81 8.04
N ARG A 14 58.32 17.97 8.69
CA ARG A 14 57.32 18.60 9.57
C ARG A 14 56.08 19.06 8.80
N VAL A 15 56.24 19.64 7.60
CA VAL A 15 55.10 19.98 6.72
C VAL A 15 54.32 18.72 6.31
N ARG A 16 55.02 17.63 5.93
CA ARG A 16 54.38 16.36 5.56
C ARG A 16 53.64 15.71 6.73
N ALA A 17 54.18 15.81 7.94
CA ALA A 17 53.52 15.37 9.17
C ALA A 17 52.27 16.21 9.47
N ALA A 18 52.33 17.52 9.28
CA ALA A 18 51.19 18.43 9.45
C ALA A 18 50.08 18.24 8.40
N LEU A 19 50.40 17.62 7.25
CA LEU A 19 49.48 17.24 6.17
C LEU A 19 49.07 15.76 6.21
N ALA A 20 49.37 15.02 7.28
CA ALA A 20 49.04 13.60 7.41
C ALA A 20 47.53 13.30 7.43
N ASP A 21 46.69 14.32 7.57
CA ASP A 21 45.23 14.25 7.50
C ASP A 21 44.68 14.16 6.06
N LEU A 22 45.49 14.48 5.04
CA LEU A 22 45.12 14.38 3.63
C LEU A 22 45.32 12.95 3.07
N PRO A 23 44.58 12.57 2.00
CA PRO A 23 44.87 11.36 1.25
C PRO A 23 46.34 11.31 0.79
N PRO A 24 47.00 10.14 0.82
CA PRO A 24 48.43 10.04 0.57
C PRO A 24 48.84 10.59 -0.80
N ALA A 25 48.03 10.35 -1.84
CA ALA A 25 48.28 10.88 -3.19
C ALA A 25 48.30 12.42 -3.25
N ALA A 26 47.37 13.09 -2.57
CA ALA A 26 47.29 14.56 -2.57
C ALA A 26 48.39 15.20 -1.71
N ARG A 27 48.76 14.55 -0.61
CA ARG A 27 49.89 14.98 0.22
C ARG A 27 51.20 14.89 -0.56
N ASP A 28 51.40 13.80 -1.29
CA ASP A 28 52.63 13.57 -2.03
C ASP A 28 52.73 14.55 -3.22
N GLU A 29 51.63 14.82 -3.94
CA GLU A 29 51.55 15.86 -4.99
C GLU A 29 51.87 17.27 -4.46
N LEU A 30 51.35 17.65 -3.29
CA LEU A 30 51.61 18.96 -2.69
C LEU A 30 53.03 19.13 -2.11
N THR A 31 53.74 18.03 -1.85
CA THR A 31 55.08 18.05 -1.25
C THR A 31 56.20 17.68 -2.21
N GLU A 32 55.88 17.35 -3.47
CA GLU A 32 56.84 16.96 -4.52
C GLU A 32 57.81 18.09 -4.88
N ASP A 33 57.29 19.30 -5.15
CA ASP A 33 58.09 20.46 -5.58
C ASP A 33 58.58 21.33 -4.41
N LEU A 34 58.10 21.06 -3.19
CA LEU A 34 58.42 21.83 -2.00
C LEU A 34 59.92 21.88 -1.64
N PRO A 35 60.69 20.77 -1.68
CA PRO A 35 62.12 20.82 -1.33
C PRO A 35 62.94 21.66 -2.31
N GLU A 36 62.56 21.71 -3.59
CA GLU A 36 63.22 22.54 -4.60
C GLU A 36 62.96 24.03 -4.32
N HIS A 37 61.70 24.40 -4.06
CA HIS A 37 61.35 25.77 -3.71
C HIS A 37 62.03 26.27 -2.42
N LEU A 38 62.13 25.43 -1.39
CA LEU A 38 62.83 25.79 -0.15
C LEU A 38 64.35 25.95 -0.35
N ALA A 39 64.95 25.23 -1.30
CA ALA A 39 66.36 25.38 -1.64
C ALA A 39 66.64 26.73 -2.34
N GLU A 40 65.74 27.19 -3.20
CA GLU A 40 65.81 28.53 -3.80
C GLU A 40 65.71 29.62 -2.73
N VAL A 41 64.69 29.54 -1.85
CA VAL A 41 64.50 30.50 -0.76
C VAL A 41 65.71 30.53 0.18
N ALA A 42 66.30 29.37 0.48
CA ALA A 42 67.49 29.28 1.33
C ALA A 42 68.74 29.89 0.67
N ALA A 43 68.85 29.89 -0.67
CA ALA A 43 69.97 30.46 -1.40
C ALA A 43 69.87 31.98 -1.61
N GLU A 44 68.64 32.52 -1.68
CA GLU A 44 68.40 33.94 -1.96
C GLU A 44 68.54 34.86 -0.74
N THR A 45 68.50 34.33 0.48
CA THR A 45 68.47 35.14 1.71
C THR A 45 69.16 34.41 2.86
N ASP A 46 69.79 35.16 3.77
CA ASP A 46 70.44 34.62 4.98
C ASP A 46 69.45 34.48 6.15
N GLY A 47 69.56 33.42 6.97
CA GLY A 47 68.71 33.16 8.15
C GLY A 47 68.13 31.73 8.21
N THR A 48 67.32 31.38 9.21
CA THR A 48 66.64 30.07 9.25
C THR A 48 65.37 30.07 8.39
N LEU A 49 64.88 28.90 7.98
CA LEU A 49 63.61 28.78 7.25
C LEU A 49 62.40 29.18 8.11
N VAL A 50 62.45 28.89 9.41
CA VAL A 50 61.36 29.21 10.36
C VAL A 50 61.20 30.71 10.55
N ASP A 51 62.31 31.45 10.64
CA ASP A 51 62.25 32.92 10.78
C ASP A 51 61.63 33.60 9.56
N ARG A 52 61.68 32.96 8.39
CA ARG A 52 61.26 33.52 7.10
C ARG A 52 59.85 33.11 6.68
N LEU A 53 59.58 31.81 6.72
CA LEU A 53 58.32 31.22 6.25
C LEU A 53 57.35 30.93 7.40
N GLY A 54 57.79 31.13 8.65
CA GLY A 54 57.05 30.74 9.84
C GLY A 54 57.20 29.26 10.18
N GLU A 55 56.49 28.83 11.22
CA GLU A 55 56.46 27.43 11.62
C GLU A 55 55.91 26.54 10.51
N PRO A 56 56.47 25.33 10.28
CA PRO A 56 56.04 24.46 9.19
C PRO A 56 54.58 24.02 9.31
N GLU A 57 54.00 23.97 10.51
CA GLU A 57 52.57 23.71 10.69
C GLU A 57 51.70 24.86 10.17
N ALA A 58 52.16 26.11 10.33
CA ALA A 58 51.48 27.29 9.80
C ALA A 58 51.61 27.34 8.28
N TYR A 59 52.81 27.08 7.74
CA TYR A 59 53.04 26.98 6.30
C TYR A 59 52.21 25.85 5.66
N ALA A 60 52.10 24.69 6.31
CA ALA A 60 51.23 23.60 5.88
C ALA A 60 49.75 24.00 5.87
N ALA A 61 49.30 24.84 6.82
CA ALA A 61 47.93 25.35 6.84
C ALA A 61 47.64 26.31 5.68
N GLU A 62 48.61 27.15 5.31
CA GLU A 62 48.50 28.03 4.15
C GLU A 62 48.53 27.24 2.84
N LEU A 63 49.42 26.25 2.71
CA LEU A 63 49.48 25.36 1.55
C LEU A 63 48.16 24.59 1.37
N ARG A 64 47.57 24.16 2.48
CA ARG A 64 46.24 23.52 2.52
C ARG A 64 45.14 24.48 2.05
N ALA A 65 45.16 25.74 2.49
CA ALA A 65 44.19 26.75 2.08
C ALA A 65 44.31 27.08 0.58
N ALA A 66 45.54 27.20 0.07
CA ALA A 66 45.83 27.42 -1.34
C ALA A 66 45.37 26.25 -2.22
N ALA A 67 45.54 25.01 -1.74
CA ALA A 67 45.07 23.80 -2.41
C ALA A 67 43.54 23.59 -2.31
N GLY A 68 42.80 24.46 -1.61
CA GLY A 68 41.38 24.29 -1.35
C GLY A 68 41.06 23.05 -0.51
N ALA A 69 42.07 22.47 0.15
CA ALA A 69 42.00 21.26 0.92
C ALA A 69 41.66 21.54 2.38
N GLU A 70 40.70 22.46 2.65
CA GLU A 70 40.20 22.68 4.00
C GLU A 70 39.85 21.33 4.64
N THR A 71 40.35 21.15 5.86
CA THR A 71 40.39 19.89 6.60
C THR A 71 39.13 19.02 6.43
N GLY A 72 39.36 17.89 5.76
CA GLY A 72 38.56 16.68 5.92
C GLY A 72 37.23 16.66 5.19
N ALA A 73 36.86 15.45 4.77
CA ALA A 73 35.50 15.07 4.41
C ALA A 73 34.52 15.39 5.57
N GLY A 74 34.09 16.65 5.66
CA GLY A 74 33.29 17.15 6.76
C GLY A 74 31.79 16.95 6.52
N PRO A 75 31.01 16.50 7.51
CA PRO A 75 29.54 16.42 7.44
C PRO A 75 28.83 17.79 7.24
N GLY A 76 29.57 18.89 7.09
CA GLY A 76 29.08 20.26 7.02
C GLY A 76 28.32 20.62 5.75
N ARG A 77 28.73 20.18 4.55
CA ARG A 77 27.98 20.52 3.32
C ARG A 77 26.63 19.81 3.25
N ARG A 78 26.58 18.54 3.68
CA ARG A 78 25.33 17.79 3.85
C ARG A 78 24.50 18.40 4.98
N GLY A 79 25.11 18.72 6.12
CA GLY A 79 24.44 19.38 7.25
C GLY A 79 23.82 20.74 6.89
N ARG A 80 24.53 21.57 6.13
CA ARG A 80 24.05 22.90 5.68
C ARG A 80 22.94 22.78 4.63
N ARG A 81 23.02 21.79 3.73
CA ARG A 81 21.93 21.46 2.80
C ARG A 81 20.69 20.92 3.52
N LEU A 82 20.88 20.04 4.50
CA LEU A 82 19.79 19.51 5.33
C LEU A 82 19.16 20.62 6.19
N ALA A 83 19.95 21.52 6.76
CA ALA A 83 19.45 22.67 7.51
C ALA A 83 18.65 23.64 6.63
N ALA A 84 19.14 23.92 5.41
CA ALA A 84 18.42 24.73 4.44
C ALA A 84 17.11 24.05 3.98
N ALA A 85 17.13 22.73 3.76
CA ALA A 85 15.93 21.96 3.44
C ALA A 85 14.92 21.95 4.60
N GLN A 86 15.38 21.80 5.84
CA GLN A 86 14.54 21.88 7.04
C GLN A 86 13.91 23.27 7.21
N ALA A 87 14.67 24.34 6.95
CA ALA A 87 14.15 25.71 7.01
C ALA A 87 13.05 25.93 5.95
N ARG A 88 13.27 25.49 4.70
CA ARG A 88 12.27 25.58 3.63
C ARG A 88 11.03 24.74 3.91
N ALA A 89 11.21 23.51 4.38
CA ALA A 89 10.11 22.65 4.78
C ALA A 89 9.30 23.28 5.93
N GLY A 90 9.96 23.91 6.90
CA GLY A 90 9.29 24.61 7.99
C GLY A 90 8.43 25.79 7.52
N VAL A 91 8.89 26.54 6.52
CA VAL A 91 8.11 27.64 5.92
C VAL A 91 6.93 27.10 5.11
N GLN A 92 7.14 26.07 4.29
CA GLN A 92 6.07 25.45 3.50
C GLN A 92 5.00 24.81 4.38
N LEU A 93 5.39 24.11 5.45
CA LEU A 93 4.46 23.53 6.40
C LEU A 93 3.61 24.59 7.11
N ARG A 94 4.18 25.75 7.45
CA ARG A 94 3.39 26.87 8.02
C ARG A 94 2.44 27.48 7.01
N ALA A 95 2.86 27.61 5.75
CA ALA A 95 1.99 28.10 4.69
C ALA A 95 0.82 27.13 4.43
N LEU A 96 1.07 25.82 4.44
CA LEU A 96 0.02 24.80 4.37
C LEU A 96 -0.89 24.83 5.59
N ASP A 97 -0.33 25.01 6.79
CA ASP A 97 -1.10 25.10 8.05
C ASP A 97 -2.09 26.28 8.05
N THR A 98 -1.69 27.43 7.51
CA THR A 98 -2.58 28.60 7.39
C THR A 98 -3.50 28.54 6.18
N GLN A 99 -3.11 27.89 5.08
CA GLN A 99 -3.97 27.71 3.90
C GLN A 99 -5.07 26.68 4.11
N LEU A 100 -4.79 25.60 4.84
CA LEU A 100 -5.74 24.54 5.13
C LEU A 100 -6.64 24.85 6.34
N GLY A 101 -6.23 25.79 7.21
CA GLY A 101 -7.03 26.24 8.36
C GLY A 101 -8.46 26.67 7.96
N PRO A 102 -8.63 27.59 6.99
CA PRO A 102 -9.93 28.08 6.57
C PRO A 102 -10.88 26.99 6.07
N LEU A 103 -10.36 25.94 5.42
CA LEU A 103 -11.16 24.79 4.97
C LEU A 103 -11.76 23.98 6.13
N LEU A 104 -11.13 24.06 7.30
CA LEU A 104 -11.56 23.43 8.56
C LEU A 104 -12.26 24.43 9.49
N GLY A 105 -12.56 25.65 9.02
CA GLY A 105 -13.26 26.69 9.78
C GLY A 105 -12.42 27.35 10.88
N GLN A 106 -11.09 27.26 10.84
CA GLN A 106 -10.18 27.85 11.82
C GLN A 106 -9.03 28.63 11.18
N SER A 107 -8.27 29.40 11.98
CA SER A 107 -7.17 30.23 11.46
C SER A 107 -5.94 29.41 11.02
N SER A 108 -5.80 28.21 11.58
CA SER A 108 -4.74 27.24 11.25
C SER A 108 -5.17 25.82 11.60
N VAL A 109 -4.65 24.82 10.88
CA VAL A 109 -4.89 23.40 11.19
C VAL A 109 -4.34 23.03 12.57
N SER A 110 -3.22 23.64 12.97
CA SER A 110 -2.58 23.39 14.26
C SER A 110 -3.42 23.83 15.46
N GLU A 111 -4.30 24.83 15.28
CA GLU A 111 -5.25 25.27 16.30
C GLU A 111 -6.40 24.26 16.47
N PHE A 112 -6.90 23.70 15.36
CA PHE A 112 -7.86 22.60 15.35
C PHE A 112 -7.26 21.27 15.90
N LEU A 113 -5.98 21.00 15.65
CA LEU A 113 -5.29 19.80 16.14
C LEU A 113 -4.86 19.90 17.61
N ARG A 114 -4.78 21.11 18.17
CA ARG A 114 -4.40 21.34 19.57
C ARG A 114 -5.34 20.64 20.58
N PRO A 115 -6.68 20.67 20.43
CA PRO A 115 -7.60 19.89 21.27
C PRO A 115 -7.59 18.38 20.95
N LEU A 116 -7.08 17.94 19.80
CA LEU A 116 -6.99 16.52 19.40
C LEU A 116 -5.75 15.79 19.94
N ARG A 117 -4.89 16.48 20.69
CA ARG A 117 -3.74 15.87 21.39
C ARG A 117 -4.07 14.60 22.18
N PRO A 118 -5.16 14.54 23.00
CA PRO A 118 -5.56 13.31 23.66
C PRO A 118 -5.99 12.21 22.68
N ALA A 119 -6.69 12.55 21.59
CA ALA A 119 -7.08 11.59 20.55
C ALA A 119 -5.86 10.98 19.86
N TRP A 120 -4.79 11.75 19.68
CA TRP A 120 -3.52 11.24 19.15
C TRP A 120 -2.86 10.19 20.04
N TRP A 121 -2.99 10.30 21.37
CA TRP A 121 -2.48 9.28 22.28
C TRP A 121 -3.26 7.96 22.18
N LEU A 122 -4.58 8.06 21.99
CA LEU A 122 -5.45 6.91 21.75
C LEU A 122 -5.09 6.21 20.44
N LEU A 123 -4.95 6.99 19.35
CA LEU A 123 -4.58 6.46 18.04
C LEU A 123 -3.23 5.75 18.09
N ARG A 124 -2.24 6.31 18.81
CA ARG A 124 -0.93 5.67 18.98
C ARG A 124 -1.01 4.37 19.77
N GLY A 125 -1.84 4.32 20.82
CA GLY A 125 -2.06 3.10 21.60
C GLY A 125 -2.71 2.00 20.77
N TRP A 126 -3.73 2.38 19.98
CA TRP A 126 -4.40 1.47 19.05
C TRP A 126 -3.46 0.96 17.95
N LEU A 127 -2.65 1.83 17.34
CA LEU A 127 -1.62 1.43 16.37
C LEU A 127 -0.58 0.49 16.99
N ALA A 128 -0.18 0.73 18.24
CA ALA A 128 0.73 -0.17 18.95
C ALA A 128 0.11 -1.56 19.16
N ALA A 129 -1.17 -1.63 19.53
CA ALA A 129 -1.89 -2.89 19.65
C ALA A 129 -1.93 -3.64 18.31
N LEU A 130 -2.20 -2.95 17.20
CA LEU A 130 -2.20 -3.55 15.86
C LEU A 130 -0.83 -4.09 15.45
N VAL A 131 0.25 -3.33 15.70
CA VAL A 131 1.62 -3.80 15.42
C VAL A 131 1.91 -5.08 16.20
N ILE A 132 1.52 -5.13 17.48
CA ILE A 132 1.71 -6.30 18.32
C ILE A 132 0.92 -7.49 17.74
N SER A 133 -0.34 -7.31 17.36
CA SER A 133 -1.13 -8.38 16.74
C SER A 133 -0.52 -8.93 15.45
N VAL A 134 0.01 -8.06 14.60
CA VAL A 134 0.70 -8.49 13.36
C VAL A 134 1.97 -9.28 13.68
N VAL A 135 2.75 -8.85 14.68
CA VAL A 135 3.96 -9.59 15.12
C VAL A 135 3.61 -10.97 15.67
N LEU A 136 2.46 -11.11 16.33
CA LEU A 136 1.95 -12.39 16.84
C LEU A 136 1.29 -13.29 15.77
N GLN A 137 1.26 -12.89 14.49
CA GLN A 137 0.69 -13.66 13.37
C GLN A 137 -0.80 -14.05 13.56
N GLU A 138 -1.56 -13.25 14.29
CA GLU A 138 -3.00 -13.46 14.50
C GLU A 138 -3.81 -13.00 13.28
N PRO A 139 -4.99 -13.61 12.98
CA PRO A 139 -5.84 -13.20 11.86
C PRO A 139 -6.18 -11.71 11.95
N SER A 140 -5.75 -10.96 10.94
CA SER A 140 -5.80 -9.50 10.92
C SER A 140 -7.24 -8.98 10.78
N GLY A 141 -7.90 -8.74 11.91
CA GLY A 141 -9.10 -7.90 12.02
C GLY A 141 -8.79 -6.54 12.65
N LEU A 142 -9.71 -5.57 12.52
CA LEU A 142 -9.62 -4.25 13.18
C LEU A 142 -9.57 -4.33 14.72
N LEU A 143 -9.91 -5.49 15.29
CA LEU A 143 -9.69 -5.79 16.70
C LEU A 143 -8.56 -6.82 16.86
N PRO A 144 -7.57 -6.56 17.74
CA PRO A 144 -6.65 -7.59 18.18
C PRO A 144 -7.45 -8.77 18.73
N ARG A 145 -7.29 -9.98 18.18
CA ARG A 145 -7.77 -11.21 18.79
C ARG A 145 -6.51 -11.99 19.18
N LEU A 146 -6.39 -12.34 20.45
CA LEU A 146 -5.35 -13.26 20.92
C LEU A 146 -6.04 -14.61 21.15
N ASP A 147 -5.59 -15.62 20.42
CA ASP A 147 -5.99 -17.03 20.63
C ASP A 147 -7.52 -17.25 20.61
N GLY A 148 -8.22 -16.56 19.70
CA GLY A 148 -9.68 -16.62 19.56
C GLY A 148 -10.51 -15.86 20.60
N SER A 149 -9.88 -15.27 21.63
CA SER A 149 -10.58 -14.55 22.70
C SER A 149 -10.55 -13.02 22.48
N VAL A 150 -11.74 -12.43 22.29
CA VAL A 150 -11.91 -10.97 22.11
C VAL A 150 -11.53 -10.20 23.38
N LEU A 151 -11.72 -10.81 24.55
CA LEU A 151 -11.41 -10.21 25.84
C LEU A 151 -9.90 -9.97 26.01
N ALA A 152 -9.06 -10.94 25.67
CA ALA A 152 -7.59 -10.78 25.77
C ALA A 152 -7.08 -9.66 24.85
N GLY A 153 -7.65 -9.57 23.64
CA GLY A 153 -7.40 -8.48 22.71
C GLY A 153 -7.79 -7.10 23.26
N LEU A 154 -8.96 -7.00 23.89
CA LEU A 154 -9.42 -5.77 24.54
C LEU A 154 -8.52 -5.36 25.72
N PHE A 155 -8.04 -6.31 26.52
CA PHE A 155 -7.09 -6.01 27.60
C PHE A 155 -5.74 -5.50 27.07
N LEU A 156 -5.25 -6.08 25.97
CA LEU A 156 -4.03 -5.62 25.30
C LEU A 156 -4.20 -4.22 24.71
N LEU A 157 -5.34 -3.95 24.07
CA LEU A 157 -5.70 -2.63 23.57
C LEU A 157 -5.82 -1.62 24.70
N ALA A 158 -6.52 -1.96 25.78
CA ALA A 158 -6.64 -1.10 26.96
C ALA A 158 -5.26 -0.82 27.59
N GLY A 159 -4.42 -1.84 27.77
CA GLY A 159 -3.09 -1.70 28.34
C GLY A 159 -2.17 -0.80 27.50
N THR A 160 -2.15 -1.01 26.18
CA THR A 160 -1.34 -0.20 25.25
C THR A 160 -1.85 1.25 25.15
N VAL A 161 -3.17 1.46 25.20
CA VAL A 161 -3.78 2.79 25.25
C VAL A 161 -3.42 3.51 26.54
N LEU A 162 -3.56 2.86 27.71
CA LEU A 162 -3.20 3.45 29.01
C LEU A 162 -1.71 3.79 29.07
N ALA A 163 -0.85 2.89 28.58
CA ALA A 163 0.59 3.13 28.50
C ALA A 163 0.93 4.31 27.56
N SER A 164 0.26 4.41 26.42
CA SER A 164 0.42 5.52 25.46
C SER A 164 -0.02 6.86 26.06
N VAL A 165 -1.15 6.90 26.76
CA VAL A 165 -1.65 8.11 27.45
C VAL A 165 -0.69 8.53 28.57
N TRP A 166 -0.22 7.59 29.37
CA TRP A 166 0.73 7.87 30.44
C TRP A 166 2.07 8.40 29.90
N LEU A 167 2.58 7.81 28.82
CA LEU A 167 3.80 8.25 28.15
C LEU A 167 3.62 9.61 27.46
N GLY A 168 2.44 9.87 26.87
CA GLY A 168 2.07 11.15 26.27
C GLY A 168 2.00 12.30 27.28
N ARG A 169 1.56 12.00 28.51
CA ARG A 169 1.56 12.96 29.64
C ARG A 169 2.95 13.26 30.19
N ARG A 170 3.89 12.30 30.12
CA ARG A 170 5.30 12.49 30.56
C ARG A 170 6.23 13.01 29.47
N ALA A 171 5.85 12.92 28.20
CA ALA A 171 6.62 13.42 27.04
C ALA A 171 7.11 14.88 27.13
N PRO A 172 6.36 15.84 27.72
CA PRO A 172 6.82 17.24 27.82
C PRO A 172 8.05 17.43 28.70
N GLY A 173 8.27 16.54 29.69
CA GLY A 173 9.42 16.60 30.62
C GLY A 173 10.67 15.86 30.12
N LEU A 174 10.56 15.10 29.03
CA LEU A 174 11.66 14.27 28.51
C LEU A 174 12.54 15.09 27.56
N ARG A 175 13.77 15.42 27.97
CA ARG A 175 14.81 16.05 27.11
C ARG A 175 15.84 15.01 26.66
N GLY A 176 16.39 15.18 25.45
CA GLY A 176 17.48 14.35 24.91
C GLY A 176 17.04 13.08 24.16
N TRP A 177 17.77 11.98 24.37
CA TRP A 177 17.58 10.68 23.72
C TRP A 177 16.17 10.09 23.81
N PRO A 178 15.45 10.12 24.97
CA PRO A 178 14.08 9.57 25.03
C PRO A 178 13.10 10.30 24.12
N ARG A 179 13.31 11.61 23.87
CA ARG A 179 12.48 12.38 22.93
C ARG A 179 12.76 12.00 21.47
N ARG A 180 13.98 11.61 21.14
CA ARG A 180 14.34 11.08 19.82
C ARG A 180 13.71 9.70 19.61
N LEU A 181 13.79 8.82 20.60
CA LEU A 181 13.17 7.50 20.56
C LEU A 181 11.65 7.59 20.40
N LEU A 182 11.01 8.53 21.11
CA LEU A 182 9.56 8.75 20.99
C LEU A 182 9.16 9.19 19.58
N ARG A 183 9.96 10.05 18.92
CA ARG A 183 9.76 10.52 17.53
C ARG A 183 10.02 9.42 16.50
N LEU A 184 11.05 8.61 16.71
CA LEU A 184 11.33 7.45 15.87
C LEU A 184 10.18 6.43 15.98
N GLY A 185 9.68 6.18 17.19
CA GLY A 185 8.51 5.33 17.40
C GLY A 185 7.26 5.85 16.71
N THR A 186 6.98 7.16 16.76
CA THR A 186 5.85 7.72 15.98
C THR A 186 6.05 7.57 14.48
N ALA A 187 7.28 7.78 13.97
CA ALA A 187 7.56 7.62 12.55
C ALA A 187 7.37 6.16 12.11
N ALA A 188 7.84 5.19 12.92
CA ALA A 188 7.63 3.78 12.67
C ALA A 188 6.14 3.41 12.64
N PHE A 189 5.33 3.94 13.57
CA PHE A 189 3.88 3.73 13.55
C PHE A 189 3.20 4.35 12.32
N LEU A 190 3.64 5.53 11.85
CA LEU A 190 3.12 6.12 10.62
C LEU A 190 3.44 5.28 9.39
N ILE A 191 4.68 4.76 9.30
CA ILE A 191 5.09 3.87 8.21
C ILE A 191 4.30 2.58 8.25
N PHE A 192 4.13 1.98 9.44
CA PHE A 192 3.31 0.79 9.61
C PHE A 192 1.84 1.04 9.23
N SER A 193 1.27 2.16 9.67
CA SER A 193 -0.10 2.54 9.32
C SER A 193 -0.27 2.72 7.81
N PHE A 194 0.72 3.32 7.14
CA PHE A 194 0.71 3.49 5.68
C PHE A 194 0.85 2.14 4.96
N ALA A 195 1.76 1.28 5.42
CA ALA A 195 1.93 -0.06 4.87
C ALA A 195 0.66 -0.91 5.02
N MET A 196 -0.01 -0.81 6.18
CA MET A 196 -1.28 -1.50 6.41
C MET A 196 -2.40 -0.92 5.56
N LEU A 197 -2.45 0.40 5.34
CA LEU A 197 -3.42 1.02 4.45
C LEU A 197 -3.24 0.54 3.00
N VAL A 198 -1.99 0.49 2.52
CA VAL A 198 -1.67 -0.05 1.19
C VAL A 198 -2.03 -1.53 1.11
N ASN A 199 -1.78 -2.30 2.17
CA ASN A 199 -2.18 -3.70 2.23
C ASN A 199 -3.72 -3.85 2.13
N VAL A 200 -4.48 -3.08 2.92
CA VAL A 200 -5.94 -3.08 2.86
C VAL A 200 -6.45 -2.63 1.50
N ASP A 201 -5.89 -1.58 0.91
CA ASP A 201 -6.26 -1.07 -0.42
C ASP A 201 -6.00 -2.10 -1.52
N GLN A 202 -4.84 -2.78 -1.49
CA GLN A 202 -4.54 -3.85 -2.43
C GLN A 202 -5.51 -5.03 -2.29
N HIS A 203 -5.85 -5.43 -1.06
CA HIS A 203 -6.82 -6.51 -0.84
C HIS A 203 -8.26 -6.09 -1.20
N ALA A 204 -8.65 -4.85 -0.90
CA ALA A 204 -9.95 -4.29 -1.28
C ALA A 204 -10.08 -4.12 -2.80
N SER A 205 -8.98 -3.82 -3.50
CA SER A 205 -8.95 -3.76 -4.97
C SER A 205 -8.91 -5.15 -5.62
N SER A 206 -8.38 -6.15 -4.91
CA SER A 206 -8.45 -7.56 -5.34
C SER A 206 -9.83 -8.19 -5.13
N ASP A 207 -10.66 -7.61 -4.25
CA ASP A 207 -12.10 -7.86 -4.14
C ASP A 207 -12.88 -7.22 -5.30
N GLN A 208 -12.41 -7.41 -6.53
CA GLN A 208 -13.15 -7.14 -7.78
C GLN A 208 -14.46 -7.96 -7.88
N PHE A 209 -14.80 -8.75 -6.85
CA PHE A 209 -16.08 -9.47 -6.70
C PHE A 209 -16.82 -9.19 -5.36
N GLY A 210 -16.43 -8.15 -4.60
CA GLY A 210 -17.05 -7.80 -3.30
C GLY A 210 -18.41 -7.09 -3.36
N SER A 211 -19.11 -7.12 -4.49
CA SER A 211 -20.43 -6.48 -4.65
C SER A 211 -21.50 -7.44 -5.18
N TYR A 212 -21.78 -8.51 -4.44
CA TYR A 212 -23.10 -9.10 -4.46
C TYR A 212 -23.50 -9.42 -3.03
N GLN A 213 -24.41 -8.62 -2.46
CA GLN A 213 -25.21 -9.06 -1.34
C GLN A 213 -26.05 -10.23 -1.83
N GLU A 214 -25.48 -11.43 -1.74
CA GLU A 214 -26.21 -12.67 -1.81
C GLU A 214 -27.24 -12.65 -0.69
N VAL A 215 -28.50 -12.91 -1.01
CA VAL A 215 -29.36 -13.65 -0.09
C VAL A 215 -28.76 -15.05 -0.04
N SER A 216 -27.63 -15.19 0.67
CA SER A 216 -27.10 -16.49 1.03
C SER A 216 -28.13 -17.08 1.96
N VAL A 217 -28.82 -18.11 1.49
CA VAL A 217 -29.64 -18.92 2.37
C VAL A 217 -28.67 -19.45 3.42
N ASP A 218 -28.88 -19.06 4.68
CA ASP A 218 -28.16 -19.40 5.93
C ASP A 218 -27.13 -20.54 5.85
N HIS A 219 -26.05 -20.49 6.65
CA HIS A 219 -24.86 -21.39 6.65
C HIS A 219 -25.14 -22.90 6.53
N ARG A 220 -26.36 -23.33 6.80
CA ARG A 220 -26.88 -24.68 6.57
C ARG A 220 -26.80 -25.13 5.10
N TYR A 221 -26.81 -24.23 4.13
CA TYR A 221 -26.84 -24.56 2.70
C TYR A 221 -25.52 -24.31 1.96
N ASP A 222 -24.46 -23.91 2.67
CA ASP A 222 -23.10 -23.67 2.11
C ASP A 222 -22.48 -24.91 1.43
N ARG A 223 -23.02 -26.11 1.71
CA ARG A 223 -22.56 -27.38 1.11
C ARG A 223 -23.24 -27.72 -0.22
N ILE A 224 -24.22 -26.95 -0.65
CA ILE A 224 -24.86 -27.16 -1.96
C ILE A 224 -23.91 -26.60 -3.03
N GLU A 225 -23.38 -27.45 -3.90
CA GLU A 225 -22.47 -27.02 -4.97
C GLU A 225 -23.22 -26.54 -6.23
N ASP A 226 -24.30 -27.21 -6.60
CA ASP A 226 -25.11 -26.89 -7.79
C ASP A 226 -26.57 -27.29 -7.55
N VAL A 227 -27.49 -26.67 -8.28
CA VAL A 227 -28.93 -26.95 -8.20
C VAL A 227 -29.41 -27.50 -9.53
N PHE A 228 -30.10 -28.63 -9.51
CA PHE A 228 -30.65 -29.25 -10.71
C PHE A 228 -32.18 -29.19 -10.64
N VAL A 229 -32.79 -28.47 -11.59
CA VAL A 229 -34.24 -28.31 -11.68
C VAL A 229 -34.77 -29.24 -12.77
N TYR A 230 -35.81 -30.01 -12.46
CA TYR A 230 -36.45 -30.93 -13.40
C TYR A 230 -37.90 -30.52 -13.64
N ASP A 231 -38.38 -30.74 -14.86
CA ASP A 231 -39.79 -30.57 -15.19
C ASP A 231 -40.64 -31.75 -14.69
N GLN A 232 -41.95 -31.67 -14.89
CA GLN A 232 -42.90 -32.70 -14.47
C GLN A 232 -42.67 -34.06 -15.16
N GLU A 233 -42.00 -34.07 -16.32
CA GLU A 233 -41.59 -35.28 -17.04
C GLU A 233 -40.21 -35.81 -16.61
N GLY A 234 -39.55 -35.16 -15.65
CA GLY A 234 -38.23 -35.55 -15.16
C GLY A 234 -37.06 -35.14 -16.08
N ARG A 235 -37.27 -34.21 -17.02
CA ARG A 235 -36.21 -33.66 -17.88
C ARG A 235 -35.55 -32.48 -17.20
N LEU A 236 -34.23 -32.39 -17.33
CA LEU A 236 -33.45 -31.29 -16.77
C LEU A 236 -33.80 -29.96 -17.44
N VAL A 237 -34.29 -29.00 -16.65
CA VAL A 237 -34.53 -27.62 -17.07
C VAL A 237 -33.20 -26.88 -17.06
N ARG A 238 -32.75 -26.46 -18.25
CA ARG A 238 -31.53 -25.65 -18.41
C ARG A 238 -31.84 -24.18 -18.25
N ASN A 239 -30.95 -23.46 -17.58
CA ASN A 239 -31.06 -22.03 -17.28
C ASN A 239 -32.26 -21.68 -16.39
N ALA A 240 -32.59 -22.54 -15.43
CA ALA A 240 -33.64 -22.27 -14.45
C ALA A 240 -33.20 -21.10 -13.55
N GLN A 241 -34.06 -20.08 -13.43
CA GLN A 241 -33.83 -18.95 -12.54
C GLN A 241 -34.71 -19.11 -11.30
N LEU A 242 -34.12 -18.98 -10.12
CA LEU A 242 -34.81 -19.10 -8.85
C LEU A 242 -34.99 -17.71 -8.26
N PHE A 243 -36.20 -17.40 -7.81
CA PHE A 243 -36.54 -16.14 -7.16
C PHE A 243 -37.35 -16.41 -5.89
N ASP A 244 -37.23 -15.53 -4.90
CA ASP A 244 -38.07 -15.55 -3.70
C ASP A 244 -39.45 -14.91 -3.94
N GLN A 245 -40.29 -14.87 -2.91
CA GLN A 245 -41.61 -14.25 -2.96
C GLN A 245 -41.61 -12.74 -3.25
N ASN A 246 -40.46 -12.08 -3.10
CA ASN A 246 -40.27 -10.65 -3.35
C ASN A 246 -39.65 -10.38 -4.73
N GLY A 247 -39.38 -11.42 -5.53
CA GLY A 247 -38.70 -11.30 -6.82
C GLY A 247 -37.18 -11.14 -6.71
N VAL A 248 -36.59 -11.46 -5.57
CA VAL A 248 -35.14 -11.44 -5.36
C VAL A 248 -34.53 -12.76 -5.83
N PRO A 249 -33.50 -12.76 -6.69
CA PRO A 249 -32.89 -13.98 -7.20
C PRO A 249 -32.22 -14.78 -6.08
N ILE A 250 -32.48 -16.09 -6.04
CA ILE A 250 -31.88 -17.04 -5.09
C ILE A 250 -30.62 -17.64 -5.73
N ARG A 251 -29.47 -17.39 -5.09
CA ARG A 251 -28.16 -17.94 -5.48
C ARG A 251 -27.71 -18.98 -4.46
N LEU A 252 -27.25 -20.13 -4.95
CA LEU A 252 -26.88 -21.33 -4.21
C LEU A 252 -25.69 -21.96 -4.93
N GLY A 253 -24.65 -22.28 -4.17
CA GLY A 253 -23.49 -23.01 -4.66
C GLY A 253 -22.56 -22.26 -5.60
N TRP A 254 -21.56 -22.99 -6.09
CA TRP A 254 -20.48 -22.49 -6.93
C TRP A 254 -20.12 -23.52 -8.00
N PRO A 255 -19.87 -23.07 -9.25
CA PRO A 255 -19.49 -23.97 -10.34
C PRO A 255 -18.23 -24.74 -9.97
N SER A 256 -18.28 -26.08 -10.07
CA SER A 256 -17.14 -26.98 -9.80
C SER A 256 -16.70 -27.78 -11.05
N CYS A 257 -17.13 -27.33 -12.23
CA CYS A 257 -16.78 -27.87 -13.54
C CYS A 257 -16.09 -26.83 -14.42
N LEU A 258 -15.45 -27.31 -15.49
CA LEU A 258 -14.91 -26.48 -16.55
C LEU A 258 -15.88 -26.51 -17.74
N ASP A 259 -16.03 -25.38 -18.41
CA ASP A 259 -16.74 -25.27 -19.68
C ASP A 259 -15.90 -25.83 -20.85
N ALA A 260 -16.45 -25.77 -22.06
CA ALA A 260 -15.77 -26.23 -23.28
C ALA A 260 -14.46 -25.47 -23.59
N SER A 261 -14.28 -24.27 -23.03
CA SER A 261 -13.04 -23.48 -23.14
C SER A 261 -12.00 -23.84 -22.07
N GLY A 262 -12.32 -24.74 -21.14
CA GLY A 262 -11.44 -25.09 -20.02
C GLY A 262 -11.42 -24.03 -18.92
N SER A 263 -12.36 -23.08 -18.93
CA SER A 263 -12.55 -22.08 -17.87
C SER A 263 -13.68 -22.50 -16.93
N MET A 264 -13.60 -22.08 -15.67
CA MET A 264 -14.73 -22.22 -14.76
C MET A 264 -15.82 -21.22 -15.19
N PRO A 265 -17.06 -21.67 -15.43
CA PRO A 265 -18.12 -20.79 -15.89
C PRO A 265 -18.40 -19.72 -14.83
N ALA A 266 -18.69 -18.49 -15.26
CA ALA A 266 -19.04 -17.42 -14.34
C ALA A 266 -20.34 -17.76 -13.60
N PRO A 267 -20.43 -17.51 -12.27
CA PRO A 267 -21.67 -17.70 -11.54
C PRO A 267 -22.75 -16.77 -12.10
N ARG A 268 -23.85 -17.36 -12.55
CA ARG A 268 -25.00 -16.70 -13.19
C ARG A 268 -26.29 -17.04 -12.43
N ASN A 269 -27.34 -16.23 -12.58
CA ASN A 269 -28.66 -16.50 -12.01
C ASN A 269 -29.41 -17.64 -12.74
N ALA A 270 -28.71 -18.69 -13.16
CA ALA A 270 -29.26 -19.70 -14.03
C ALA A 270 -28.60 -21.06 -13.75
N TYR A 271 -29.44 -22.03 -13.41
CA TYR A 271 -29.05 -23.39 -13.04
C TYR A 271 -29.36 -24.41 -14.13
N PRO A 272 -28.67 -25.57 -14.14
CA PRO A 272 -27.47 -25.86 -13.36
C PRO A 272 -26.23 -25.10 -13.90
N TYR A 273 -25.21 -24.94 -13.06
CA TYR A 273 -23.90 -24.48 -13.51
C TYR A 273 -23.21 -25.54 -14.37
N CYS A 274 -23.34 -26.81 -13.97
CA CYS A 274 -22.67 -27.96 -14.55
C CYS A 274 -23.69 -28.99 -15.05
N PRO A 275 -24.31 -28.76 -16.23
CA PRO A 275 -25.40 -29.61 -16.72
C PRO A 275 -25.00 -31.08 -16.92
N ASP A 276 -23.73 -31.35 -17.20
CA ASP A 276 -23.22 -32.72 -17.43
C ASP A 276 -23.07 -33.53 -16.13
N ARG A 277 -23.16 -32.88 -14.96
CA ARG A 277 -23.13 -33.52 -13.64
C ARG A 277 -24.51 -33.77 -13.06
N ALA A 278 -25.57 -33.59 -13.84
CA ALA A 278 -26.93 -33.83 -13.40
C ALA A 278 -27.09 -35.28 -12.89
N PRO A 279 -27.45 -35.49 -11.60
CA PRO A 279 -27.49 -36.82 -11.00
C PRO A 279 -28.65 -37.69 -11.53
N PHE A 280 -29.66 -37.08 -12.14
CA PHE A 280 -30.85 -37.75 -12.65
C PHE A 280 -31.10 -37.37 -14.11
N GLY A 281 -31.37 -38.33 -14.97
CA GLY A 281 -31.67 -38.11 -16.39
C GLY A 281 -31.05 -39.15 -17.31
N PRO A 282 -31.47 -39.20 -18.60
CA PRO A 282 -30.80 -40.05 -19.57
C PRO A 282 -29.32 -39.63 -19.68
N PRO A 283 -28.38 -40.59 -19.71
CA PRO A 283 -26.96 -40.29 -19.70
C PRO A 283 -26.62 -39.30 -20.80
N ALA A 284 -25.84 -38.27 -20.47
CA ALA A 284 -25.27 -37.38 -21.45
C ALA A 284 -24.58 -38.23 -22.54
N PRO A 285 -24.76 -37.93 -23.84
CA PRO A 285 -24.02 -38.63 -24.87
C PRO A 285 -22.53 -38.48 -24.55
N ALA A 286 -21.86 -39.61 -24.31
CA ALA A 286 -20.44 -39.65 -24.03
C ALA A 286 -19.72 -38.86 -25.13
N ALA A 287 -18.87 -37.91 -24.72
CA ALA A 287 -17.97 -37.25 -25.65
C ALA A 287 -17.25 -38.34 -26.47
N PRO A 288 -17.13 -38.18 -27.81
CA PRO A 288 -16.49 -39.20 -28.63
C PRO A 288 -15.05 -39.38 -28.14
N THR A 289 -14.78 -40.54 -27.55
CA THR A 289 -13.42 -40.94 -27.20
C THR A 289 -12.66 -41.11 -28.51
N LEU A 290 -11.55 -40.38 -28.65
CA LEU A 290 -10.67 -40.39 -29.83
C LEU A 290 -9.99 -41.76 -30.09
N ASN A 291 -10.35 -42.84 -29.38
CA ASN A 291 -9.68 -44.14 -29.43
C ASN A 291 -10.66 -45.34 -29.55
N ALA A 292 -11.64 -45.28 -30.46
CA ALA A 292 -12.35 -46.47 -30.89
C ALA A 292 -11.77 -46.98 -32.23
N PRO A 293 -11.31 -48.24 -32.34
CA PRO A 293 -10.85 -48.80 -33.61
C PRO A 293 -12.04 -48.97 -34.58
N PRO A 294 -11.83 -48.85 -35.91
CA PRO A 294 -12.92 -48.92 -36.87
C PRO A 294 -13.51 -50.34 -36.90
N ALA A 295 -14.82 -50.44 -36.73
CA ALA A 295 -15.54 -51.69 -37.00
C ALA A 295 -15.54 -51.97 -38.52
N PRO A 296 -15.27 -53.22 -38.96
CA PRO A 296 -15.27 -53.57 -40.38
C PRO A 296 -16.68 -53.56 -40.95
N GLY A 297 -16.79 -53.03 -42.17
CA GLY A 297 -18.05 -52.62 -42.79
C GLY A 297 -19.02 -53.76 -43.15
N ALA A 298 -20.28 -53.37 -43.30
CA ALA A 298 -21.26 -54.09 -44.11
C ALA A 298 -22.21 -53.11 -44.80
N SER A 299 -22.02 -53.04 -46.12
CA SER A 299 -23.02 -52.95 -47.18
C SER A 299 -23.86 -51.67 -47.38
N VAL A 300 -23.51 -51.01 -48.48
CA VAL A 300 -24.28 -50.00 -49.23
C VAL A 300 -25.43 -50.66 -50.00
N ALA A 301 -26.65 -50.11 -49.94
CA ALA A 301 -27.67 -50.12 -51.01
C ALA A 301 -28.80 -49.09 -50.67
N PRO A 302 -29.57 -48.55 -51.64
CA PRO A 302 -29.49 -47.15 -52.03
C PRO A 302 -30.72 -46.29 -51.69
N ALA A 303 -30.55 -44.98 -51.84
CA ALA A 303 -31.55 -43.92 -51.70
C ALA A 303 -32.71 -44.04 -52.69
N PRO A 304 -33.88 -43.47 -52.33
CA PRO A 304 -34.77 -42.86 -53.31
C PRO A 304 -34.98 -41.36 -53.03
N GLY A 305 -34.65 -40.55 -54.04
CA GLY A 305 -35.56 -39.54 -54.58
C GLY A 305 -35.70 -38.20 -53.84
N THR A 306 -34.92 -37.22 -54.27
CA THR A 306 -35.22 -35.78 -54.20
C THR A 306 -36.51 -35.45 -54.97
N PRO A 307 -37.32 -34.50 -54.48
CA PRO A 307 -37.52 -33.24 -55.23
C PRO A 307 -37.24 -32.05 -54.29
N ALA A 308 -36.25 -31.20 -54.59
CA ALA A 308 -36.32 -29.98 -55.41
C ALA A 308 -37.37 -28.96 -54.92
N PRO A 309 -36.96 -27.69 -54.70
CA PRO A 309 -37.68 -26.75 -53.85
C PRO A 309 -38.79 -26.02 -54.60
N SER A 310 -39.84 -25.61 -53.90
CA SER A 310 -40.79 -24.63 -54.42
C SER A 310 -41.41 -23.83 -53.28
N GLY A 311 -41.45 -22.51 -53.48
CA GLY A 311 -42.51 -21.68 -52.90
C GLY A 311 -42.11 -20.74 -51.78
N THR A 312 -41.41 -19.67 -52.14
CA THR A 312 -41.58 -18.32 -51.58
C THR A 312 -43.02 -18.04 -51.14
N VAL A 313 -43.22 -17.64 -49.88
CA VAL A 313 -44.21 -16.61 -49.50
C VAL A 313 -43.62 -15.74 -48.37
N ALA A 314 -43.57 -14.44 -48.64
CA ALA A 314 -43.14 -13.36 -47.76
C ALA A 314 -44.24 -13.02 -46.70
N PRO A 315 -43.98 -12.15 -45.72
CA PRO A 315 -44.73 -12.07 -44.47
C PRO A 315 -46.02 -11.25 -44.61
N ALA A 316 -47.04 -11.57 -43.80
CA ALA A 316 -48.17 -10.69 -43.53
C ALA A 316 -48.02 -10.06 -42.12
N PRO A 317 -48.29 -8.76 -41.94
CA PRO A 317 -47.79 -7.98 -40.81
C PRO A 317 -48.80 -7.81 -39.67
N SER A 318 -48.23 -7.45 -38.51
CA SER A 318 -48.75 -6.62 -37.42
C SER A 318 -50.25 -6.42 -37.28
N GLU A 319 -50.80 -6.89 -36.15
CA GLU A 319 -51.82 -6.13 -35.43
C GLU A 319 -51.20 -5.53 -34.16
N SER A 320 -51.20 -4.20 -34.18
CA SER A 320 -50.90 -3.27 -33.13
C SER A 320 -52.11 -3.16 -32.21
N VAL A 321 -51.92 -3.31 -30.89
CA VAL A 321 -52.86 -2.78 -29.89
C VAL A 321 -52.10 -1.87 -28.94
N ALA A 322 -52.59 -0.63 -28.88
CA ALA A 322 -52.03 0.53 -28.20
C ALA A 322 -52.08 0.43 -26.66
N PRO A 323 -51.28 1.24 -25.94
CA PRO A 323 -51.26 1.29 -24.47
C PRO A 323 -52.20 2.38 -23.91
N ALA A 324 -52.63 2.22 -22.65
CA ALA A 324 -52.87 3.25 -21.61
C ALA A 324 -53.94 2.80 -20.57
N PRO A 325 -54.08 3.42 -19.38
CA PRO A 325 -53.32 4.55 -18.83
C PRO A 325 -52.78 4.37 -17.39
N THR A 326 -51.83 5.25 -17.10
CA THR A 326 -51.46 5.85 -15.81
C THR A 326 -52.58 5.97 -14.79
N VAL A 327 -52.30 5.58 -13.54
CA VAL A 327 -53.00 6.12 -12.36
C VAL A 327 -51.97 6.50 -11.30
N ASN A 328 -51.86 7.80 -11.06
CA ASN A 328 -51.29 8.38 -9.86
C ASN A 328 -52.46 9.07 -9.13
N PRO A 329 -52.56 8.93 -7.81
CA PRO A 329 -52.99 10.07 -7.03
C PRO A 329 -52.14 10.29 -5.76
N SER A 330 -51.68 11.53 -5.67
CA SER A 330 -51.31 12.25 -4.45
C SER A 330 -52.39 12.14 -3.35
N ALA A 331 -51.98 11.91 -2.11
CA ALA A 331 -52.52 12.61 -0.92
C ALA A 331 -51.75 12.23 0.35
N ALA A 332 -51.09 13.24 0.93
CA ALA A 332 -50.66 13.26 2.33
C ALA A 332 -51.82 13.70 3.25
N PRO A 333 -51.83 13.21 4.50
CA PRO A 333 -51.99 14.09 5.67
C PRO A 333 -50.89 13.75 6.70
N GLY A 334 -50.15 14.68 7.32
CA GLY A 334 -50.67 15.74 8.19
C GLY A 334 -50.91 15.19 9.60
N GLY A 335 -49.98 15.40 10.56
CA GLY A 335 -50.23 15.00 11.95
C GLY A 335 -49.08 15.11 12.97
N SER A 336 -48.85 16.32 13.49
CA SER A 336 -48.50 16.66 14.89
C SER A 336 -47.29 16.02 15.61
N THR A 337 -46.27 16.86 15.77
CA THR A 337 -45.27 16.88 16.85
C THR A 337 -45.92 17.31 18.18
N PRO A 338 -45.64 16.67 19.33
CA PRO A 338 -45.87 17.30 20.64
C PRO A 338 -44.59 17.96 21.17
N THR A 339 -44.72 19.25 21.47
CA THR A 339 -43.81 20.09 22.27
C THR A 339 -43.78 19.61 23.73
N PRO A 340 -42.62 19.52 24.40
CA PRO A 340 -42.56 19.37 25.85
C PRO A 340 -42.73 20.72 26.57
N GLU A 341 -43.64 20.73 27.54
CA GLU A 341 -43.93 21.80 28.50
C GLU A 341 -42.80 21.94 29.55
N PRO A 342 -42.39 23.15 29.96
CA PRO A 342 -41.45 23.36 31.06
C PRO A 342 -42.12 24.02 32.27
N THR A 343 -42.21 23.34 33.41
CA THR A 343 -42.44 23.98 34.73
C THR A 343 -41.94 23.01 35.82
N ARG A 344 -40.81 23.29 36.46
CA ARG A 344 -40.60 24.09 37.68
C ARG A 344 -40.53 23.21 38.93
#